data_AF-A0A2M7XN20-F1
#
_entry.id   AF-A0A2M7XN20-F1
#
_cell.length_a   1.000
_cell.length_b   1.000
_cell.length_c   1.000
_cell.angle_alpha   90.00
_cell.angle_beta   90.00
_cell.angle_gamma   90.00
#
_symmetry.space_group_name_H-M   'P 1'
#
loop_
_entity.id
_entity.type
_entity.pdbx_description
1 polymer ?
#
loop_
_entity_poly.entity_id
_entity_poly.type
_entity_poly.pdbx_seq_one_letter_code
_entity_poly.pdbx_strand_id
1 'polypeptide(L)'
;FEGKNSENNEIILLSDGEETCNTNPTQKANDLKMSSLNIRINVIGFAVDSSAQTQLNQISTSGGGTFSTANNLTELDQKFNDLYKNGQNLLLQFKCNSANTDSFRACYNVAFQKNMDWIRKRKLMFYEKTISQDEYNKLEELSAKLYAQQKEVTNTETQKLINQYKQKQDQL
;
A
#
# COMPACT_ATOMS: atom_id res chain seq x y z
N PHE A 1 -7.48 -22.07 -0.14
CA PHE A 1 -6.80 -20.83 0.29
C PHE A 1 -7.88 -19.87 0.75
N GLU A 2 -7.89 -19.51 2.04
CA GLU A 2 -8.74 -18.44 2.56
C GLU A 2 -7.86 -17.21 2.73
N GLY A 3 -7.91 -16.31 1.74
CA GLY A 3 -7.17 -15.04 1.79
C GLY A 3 -7.77 -14.07 2.80
N LYS A 4 -6.99 -13.07 3.24
CA LYS A 4 -7.52 -12.00 4.09
C LYS A 4 -8.17 -10.92 3.24
N ASN A 5 -9.45 -10.65 3.50
CA ASN A 5 -10.18 -9.58 2.82
C ASN A 5 -9.54 -8.20 3.10
N SER A 6 -9.48 -7.36 2.07
CA SER A 6 -8.91 -6.01 2.13
C SER A 6 -7.41 -5.94 2.46
N GLU A 7 -6.66 -7.02 2.21
CA GLU A 7 -5.20 -7.06 2.33
C GLU A 7 -4.55 -7.45 0.99
N ASN A 8 -3.21 -7.33 0.91
CA ASN A 8 -2.44 -7.95 -0.16
C ASN A 8 -2.21 -9.42 0.22
N ASN A 9 -2.55 -10.35 -0.66
CA ASN A 9 -2.32 -11.78 -0.44
C ASN A 9 -1.25 -12.29 -1.42
N GLU A 10 -0.25 -13.02 -0.93
CA GLU A 10 0.77 -13.64 -1.78
C GLU A 10 0.68 -15.17 -1.71
N ILE A 11 0.81 -15.80 -2.88
CA ILE A 11 0.94 -17.24 -3.05
C ILE A 11 2.31 -17.49 -3.67
N ILE A 12 3.09 -18.42 -3.10
CA ILE A 12 4.28 -18.98 -3.72
C ILE A 12 3.93 -20.40 -4.16
N LEU A 13 3.83 -20.60 -5.47
CA LEU A 13 3.61 -21.90 -6.09
C LEU A 13 4.96 -22.54 -6.42
N LEU A 14 5.27 -23.65 -5.78
CA LEU A 14 6.39 -24.52 -6.15
C LEU A 14 5.84 -25.68 -6.99
N SER A 15 6.38 -25.90 -8.18
CA SER A 15 5.94 -26.98 -9.07
C SER A 15 7.11 -27.58 -9.85
N ASP A 16 7.07 -28.88 -10.07
CA ASP A 16 8.09 -29.68 -10.76
C ASP A 16 7.68 -30.11 -12.18
N GLY A 17 6.55 -29.64 -12.71
CA GLY A 17 6.10 -30.05 -14.04
C GLY A 17 4.83 -29.38 -14.56
N GLU A 18 4.37 -29.87 -15.70
CA GLU A 18 3.11 -29.44 -16.33
C GLU A 18 1.87 -30.04 -15.65
N GLU A 19 0.78 -29.31 -15.74
CA GLU A 19 -0.55 -29.82 -15.44
C GLU A 19 -0.92 -30.97 -16.40
N THR A 20 -1.35 -32.09 -15.82
CA THR A 20 -1.78 -33.29 -16.57
C THR A 20 -3.21 -33.74 -16.23
N CYS A 21 -3.91 -32.97 -15.39
CA CYS A 21 -5.27 -33.26 -14.91
C CYS A 21 -6.37 -32.63 -15.80
N ASN A 22 -6.01 -32.13 -16.99
CA ASN A 22 -6.91 -31.50 -17.98
C ASN A 22 -7.67 -30.28 -17.43
N THR A 23 -7.03 -29.52 -16.53
CA THR A 23 -7.54 -28.24 -16.04
C THR A 23 -6.84 -27.07 -16.72
N ASN A 24 -7.32 -25.85 -16.47
CA ASN A 24 -6.69 -24.63 -16.94
C ASN A 24 -6.10 -23.84 -15.75
N PRO A 25 -4.85 -24.12 -15.34
CA PRO A 25 -4.25 -23.47 -14.18
C PRO A 25 -4.01 -21.97 -14.41
N THR A 26 -3.75 -21.56 -15.65
CA THR A 26 -3.61 -20.16 -16.05
C THR A 26 -4.91 -19.38 -15.85
N GLN A 27 -6.05 -19.97 -16.23
CA GLN A 27 -7.36 -19.37 -15.97
C GLN A 27 -7.63 -19.24 -14.47
N LYS A 28 -7.30 -20.27 -13.67
CA LYS A 28 -7.47 -20.20 -12.21
C LYS A 28 -6.59 -19.13 -11.56
N ALA A 29 -5.36 -18.95 -12.03
CA ALA A 29 -4.50 -17.87 -11.58
C ALA A 29 -5.11 -16.49 -11.87
N ASN A 30 -5.67 -16.31 -13.07
CA ASN A 30 -6.38 -15.09 -13.45
C ASN A 30 -7.64 -14.86 -12.59
N ASP A 31 -8.45 -15.90 -12.34
CA ASP A 31 -9.64 -15.80 -11.50
C ASP A 31 -9.28 -15.36 -10.07
N LEU A 32 -8.19 -15.91 -9.50
CA LEU A 32 -7.67 -15.50 -8.20
C LEU A 32 -7.18 -14.04 -8.21
N LYS A 33 -6.48 -13.63 -9.28
CA LYS A 33 -6.01 -12.25 -9.43
C LYS A 33 -7.17 -11.24 -9.49
N MET A 34 -8.26 -11.61 -10.16
CA MET A 34 -9.45 -10.79 -10.32
C MET A 34 -10.40 -10.82 -9.12
N SER A 35 -10.13 -11.69 -8.13
CA SER A 35 -10.93 -11.76 -6.91
C SER A 35 -10.76 -10.51 -6.04
N SER A 36 -11.73 -10.30 -5.13
CA SER A 36 -11.66 -9.24 -4.11
C SER A 36 -10.54 -9.43 -3.08
N LEU A 37 -9.81 -10.55 -3.15
CA LEU A 37 -8.74 -10.91 -2.23
C LEU A 37 -7.38 -10.32 -2.64
N ASN A 38 -7.28 -9.61 -3.76
CA ASN A 38 -6.04 -8.92 -4.18
C ASN A 38 -4.79 -9.82 -4.06
N ILE A 39 -4.84 -10.93 -4.80
CA ILE A 39 -3.84 -12.00 -4.77
C ILE A 39 -2.73 -11.71 -5.79
N ARG A 40 -1.50 -12.08 -5.43
CA ARG A 40 -0.34 -12.17 -6.32
C ARG A 40 0.24 -13.59 -6.25
N ILE A 41 0.51 -14.20 -7.41
CA ILE A 41 1.03 -15.58 -7.48
C ILE A 41 2.45 -15.58 -8.05
N ASN A 42 3.42 -15.84 -7.19
CA ASN A 42 4.82 -16.06 -7.56
C ASN A 42 5.03 -17.56 -7.77
N VAL A 43 5.81 -17.95 -8.77
CA VAL A 43 6.00 -19.35 -9.18
C VAL A 43 7.49 -19.70 -9.22
N ILE A 44 7.83 -20.83 -8.61
CA ILE A 44 9.16 -21.46 -8.70
C ILE A 44 8.99 -22.80 -9.42
N GLY A 45 9.55 -22.92 -10.62
CA GLY A 45 9.67 -24.19 -11.34
C GLY A 45 10.91 -24.96 -10.88
N PHE A 46 10.73 -26.12 -10.27
CA PHE A 46 11.81 -26.96 -9.76
C PHE A 46 12.15 -28.10 -10.72
N ALA A 47 13.37 -28.08 -11.28
CA ALA A 47 13.86 -29.08 -12.23
C ALA A 47 12.93 -29.33 -13.44
N VAL A 48 12.33 -28.25 -13.96
CA VAL A 48 11.32 -28.26 -15.03
C VAL A 48 11.91 -28.12 -16.43
N ASP A 49 11.33 -28.82 -17.40
CA ASP A 49 11.66 -28.67 -18.83
C ASP A 49 11.07 -27.39 -19.46
N SER A 50 11.39 -27.12 -20.73
CA SER A 50 10.96 -25.89 -21.41
C SER A 50 9.44 -25.79 -21.58
N SER A 51 8.74 -26.92 -21.67
CA SER A 51 7.29 -26.96 -21.81
C SER A 51 6.64 -26.53 -20.49
N ALA A 52 7.06 -27.17 -19.39
CA ALA A 52 6.66 -26.83 -18.03
C ALA A 52 6.97 -25.37 -17.67
N GLN A 53 8.16 -24.88 -18.01
CA GLN A 53 8.51 -23.47 -17.78
C GLN A 53 7.54 -22.50 -18.47
N THR A 54 7.07 -22.83 -19.68
CA THR A 54 6.14 -21.98 -20.42
C THR A 54 4.80 -21.89 -19.70
N GLN A 55 4.22 -23.02 -19.30
CA GLN A 55 2.95 -23.05 -18.57
C GLN A 55 3.06 -22.37 -17.20
N LEU A 56 4.11 -22.66 -16.43
CA LEU A 56 4.34 -22.07 -15.11
C LEU A 56 4.55 -20.56 -15.17
N ASN A 57 5.23 -20.06 -16.20
CA ASN A 57 5.38 -18.63 -16.42
C ASN A 57 4.03 -17.96 -16.71
N GLN A 58 3.17 -18.59 -17.53
CA GLN A 58 1.82 -18.09 -17.78
C GLN A 58 0.99 -18.00 -16.50
N ILE A 59 1.06 -19.00 -15.61
CA ILE A 59 0.40 -18.98 -14.31
C ILE A 59 0.85 -17.76 -13.49
N SER A 60 2.16 -17.52 -13.39
CA SER A 60 2.70 -16.38 -12.64
C SER A 60 2.24 -15.04 -13.24
N THR A 61 2.21 -14.95 -14.56
CA THR A 61 1.82 -13.73 -15.29
C THR A 61 0.33 -13.43 -15.11
N SER A 62 -0.54 -14.43 -15.28
CA SER A 62 -1.98 -14.33 -15.03
C SER A 62 -2.30 -14.06 -13.56
N GLY A 63 -1.47 -14.57 -12.65
CA GLY A 63 -1.53 -14.27 -11.22
C GLY A 63 -0.88 -12.95 -10.80
N GLY A 64 -0.27 -12.20 -11.74
CA GLY A 64 0.38 -10.91 -11.50
C GLY A 64 1.66 -10.96 -10.64
N GLY A 65 2.28 -12.13 -10.49
CA GLY A 65 3.54 -12.32 -9.78
C GLY A 65 4.72 -12.58 -10.72
N THR A 66 5.73 -13.28 -10.22
CA THR A 66 6.96 -13.56 -10.96
C THR A 66 7.18 -15.06 -11.15
N PHE A 67 7.90 -15.43 -12.20
CA PHE A 67 8.37 -16.79 -12.44
C PHE A 67 9.88 -16.88 -12.23
N SER A 68 10.33 -17.98 -11.63
CA SER A 68 11.74 -18.34 -11.52
C SER A 68 11.92 -19.84 -11.61
N THR A 69 13.12 -20.29 -11.96
CA THR A 69 13.49 -21.70 -11.99
C THR A 69 14.54 -22.00 -10.93
N ALA A 70 14.53 -23.24 -10.44
CA ALA A 70 15.56 -23.81 -9.58
C ALA A 70 15.89 -25.22 -10.06
N ASN A 71 17.16 -25.50 -10.35
CA ASN A 71 17.61 -26.80 -10.86
C ASN A 71 18.09 -27.76 -9.76
N ASN A 72 18.25 -27.26 -8.54
CA ASN A 72 18.71 -28.02 -7.38
C ASN A 72 18.22 -27.35 -6.08
N LEU A 73 18.41 -28.04 -4.95
CA LEU A 73 17.94 -27.55 -3.65
C LEU A 73 18.58 -26.23 -3.22
N THR A 74 19.84 -25.99 -3.59
CA THR A 74 20.53 -24.72 -3.29
C THR A 74 19.87 -23.56 -4.03
N GLU A 75 19.57 -23.73 -5.32
CA GLU A 75 18.85 -22.73 -6.10
C GLU A 75 17.43 -22.52 -5.58
N LEU A 76 16.75 -23.60 -5.17
CA LEU A 76 15.40 -23.51 -4.60
C LEU A 76 15.38 -22.66 -3.33
N ASP A 77 16.30 -22.92 -2.40
CA ASP A 77 16.45 -22.14 -1.18
C ASP A 77 16.77 -20.66 -1.49
N GLN A 78 17.62 -20.40 -2.48
CA GLN A 78 17.88 -19.05 -2.95
C GLN A 78 16.61 -18.36 -3.47
N LYS A 79 15.80 -19.02 -4.31
CA LYS A 79 14.57 -18.42 -4.85
C LYS A 79 13.52 -18.14 -3.77
N PHE A 80 13.38 -19.03 -2.80
CA PHE A 80 12.53 -18.77 -1.64
C PHE A 80 13.02 -17.57 -0.82
N ASN A 81 14.32 -17.51 -0.54
CA ASN A 81 14.93 -16.40 0.20
C ASN A 81 14.79 -15.06 -0.54
N ASP A 82 14.91 -15.06 -1.87
CA ASP A 82 14.72 -13.87 -2.70
C ASP A 82 13.27 -13.35 -2.59
N LEU A 83 12.27 -14.23 -2.73
CA LEU A 83 10.86 -13.86 -2.58
C LEU A 83 10.58 -13.32 -1.17
N TYR A 84 11.10 -13.97 -0.13
CA TYR A 84 10.94 -13.54 1.25
C TYR A 84 11.57 -12.15 1.50
N LYS A 85 12.82 -11.95 1.08
CA LYS A 85 13.52 -10.66 1.21
C LYS A 85 12.82 -9.55 0.44
N ASN A 86 12.31 -9.84 -0.76
CA ASN A 86 11.54 -8.87 -1.53
C ASN A 86 10.29 -8.42 -0.78
N GLY A 87 9.54 -9.35 -0.18
CA GLY A 87 8.39 -9.03 0.68
C GLY A 87 8.78 -8.14 1.86
N GLN A 88 9.89 -8.46 2.55
CA GLN A 88 10.41 -7.62 3.64
C GLN A 88 10.82 -6.22 3.18
N ASN A 89 11.47 -6.11 2.02
CA ASN A 89 11.89 -4.84 1.44
C ASN A 89 10.69 -3.96 1.05
N LEU A 90 9.65 -4.54 0.47
CA LEU A 90 8.38 -3.85 0.18
C LEU A 90 7.75 -3.31 1.46
N LEU A 91 7.73 -4.12 2.53
CA LEU A 91 7.24 -3.69 3.83
C LEU A 91 8.08 -2.53 4.40
N LEU A 92 9.42 -2.62 4.32
CA LEU A 92 10.32 -1.56 4.76
C LEU A 92 10.15 -0.26 3.97
N GLN A 93 10.05 -0.33 2.64
CA GLN A 93 9.78 0.84 1.79
C GLN A 93 8.46 1.51 2.14
N PHE A 94 7.41 0.71 2.36
CA PHE A 94 6.12 1.22 2.81
C PHE A 94 6.21 1.90 4.18
N LYS A 95 6.96 1.33 5.14
CA LYS A 95 7.25 1.97 6.44
C LYS A 95 7.94 3.31 6.27
N CYS A 96 8.97 3.40 5.43
CA CYS A 96 9.67 4.66 5.16
C CYS A 96 8.74 5.72 4.57
N ASN A 97 7.94 5.34 3.58
CA ASN A 97 7.00 6.25 2.93
C ASN A 97 5.91 6.73 3.90
N SER A 98 5.37 5.83 4.73
CA SER A 98 4.33 6.16 5.72
C SER A 98 4.87 6.98 6.90
N ALA A 99 6.08 6.70 7.40
CA ALA A 99 6.73 7.48 8.45
C ALA A 99 7.02 8.93 8.02
N ASN A 100 7.47 9.12 6.77
CA ASN A 100 7.65 10.46 6.19
C ASN A 100 6.31 11.20 6.06
N THR A 101 5.26 10.49 5.67
CA THR A 101 3.90 11.03 5.58
C THR A 101 3.36 11.43 6.95
N ASP A 102 3.57 10.61 7.98
CA ASP A 102 3.17 10.91 9.37
C ASP A 102 3.90 12.14 9.91
N SER A 103 5.22 12.22 9.70
CA SER A 103 6.05 13.35 10.11
C SER A 103 5.62 14.65 9.42
N PHE A 104 5.37 14.59 8.11
CA PHE A 104 4.83 15.70 7.34
C PHE A 104 3.46 16.15 7.88
N ARG A 105 2.53 15.22 8.09
CA ARG A 105 1.19 15.51 8.61
C ARG A 105 1.24 16.13 10.01
N ALA A 106 2.10 15.63 10.89
CA ALA A 106 2.29 16.18 12.23
C ALA A 106 2.81 17.63 12.17
N CYS A 107 3.85 17.88 11.36
CA CYS A 107 4.39 19.22 11.14
C CYS A 107 3.33 20.17 10.54
N TYR A 108 2.61 19.70 9.52
CA TYR A 108 1.54 20.45 8.86
C TYR A 108 0.42 20.82 9.84
N ASN A 109 -0.02 19.88 10.68
CA ASN A 109 -1.06 20.13 11.68
C ASN A 109 -0.64 21.18 12.70
N VAL A 110 0.62 21.16 13.16
CA VAL A 110 1.14 22.20 14.05
C VAL A 110 1.15 23.57 13.37
N ALA A 111 1.60 23.64 12.12
CA ALA A 111 1.58 24.89 11.34
C ALA A 111 0.15 25.39 11.10
N PHE A 112 -0.77 24.51 10.76
CA PHE A 112 -2.19 24.82 10.59
C PHE A 112 -2.78 25.43 11.87
N GLN A 113 -2.58 24.80 13.03
CA GLN A 113 -3.09 25.29 14.31
C GLN A 113 -2.55 26.69 14.64
N LYS A 114 -1.26 26.94 14.38
CA LYS A 114 -0.65 28.27 14.58
C LYS A 114 -1.28 29.33 13.68
N ASN A 115 -1.49 29.02 12.40
CA ASN A 115 -2.13 29.93 11.47
C ASN A 115 -3.59 30.20 11.87
N MET A 116 -4.33 29.17 12.25
CA MET A 116 -5.72 29.31 12.70
C MET A 116 -5.85 30.09 14.01
N ASP A 117 -4.96 29.89 14.97
CA ASP A 117 -4.91 30.68 16.21
C ASP A 117 -4.61 32.14 15.92
N TRP A 118 -3.66 32.42 15.02
CA TRP A 118 -3.37 33.79 14.57
C TRP A 118 -4.59 34.44 13.91
N ILE A 119 -5.26 33.74 12.98
CA ILE A 119 -6.47 34.24 12.31
C ILE A 119 -7.57 34.52 13.34
N ARG A 120 -7.79 33.59 14.28
CA ARG A 120 -8.80 33.72 15.34
C ARG A 120 -8.52 34.96 16.19
N LYS A 121 -7.28 35.14 16.66
CA LYS A 121 -6.87 36.32 17.45
C LYS A 121 -7.07 37.60 16.65
N ARG A 122 -6.68 37.60 15.37
CA ARG A 122 -6.87 38.77 14.50
C ARG A 122 -8.34 39.08 14.26
N LYS A 123 -9.22 38.08 14.14
CA LYS A 123 -10.67 38.30 14.05
C LYS A 123 -11.26 38.88 15.32
N LEU A 124 -10.73 38.55 16.51
CA LEU A 124 -11.20 39.13 17.77
C LEU A 124 -10.93 40.63 17.87
N MET A 125 -9.83 41.10 17.25
CA MET A 125 -9.49 42.52 17.15
C MET A 125 -10.58 43.36 16.44
N PHE A 126 -11.48 42.73 15.66
CA PHE A 126 -12.62 43.42 15.07
C PHE A 126 -13.58 43.97 16.14
N TYR A 127 -13.82 43.22 17.23
CA TYR A 127 -14.67 43.66 18.34
C TYR A 127 -14.02 44.77 19.17
N GLU A 128 -12.68 44.83 19.14
CA GLU A 128 -11.89 45.92 19.71
C GLU A 128 -11.80 47.15 18.78
N LYS A 129 -12.45 47.09 17.59
CA LYS A 129 -12.40 48.12 16.55
C LYS A 129 -10.98 48.43 16.05
N THR A 130 -10.05 47.48 16.18
CA THR A 130 -8.65 47.64 15.76
C THR A 130 -8.37 47.12 14.35
N ILE A 131 -9.34 46.44 13.71
CA ILE A 131 -9.34 46.06 12.29
C ILE A 131 -10.67 46.40 11.62
N SER A 132 -10.69 46.50 10.28
CA SER A 132 -11.90 46.80 9.50
C SER A 132 -12.76 45.56 9.21
N GLN A 133 -14.01 45.78 8.81
CA GLN A 133 -14.90 44.71 8.33
C GLN A 133 -14.31 43.97 7.11
N ASP A 134 -13.64 44.71 6.21
CA ASP A 134 -12.99 44.11 5.03
C ASP A 134 -11.83 43.21 5.43
N GLU A 135 -11.02 43.59 6.43
CA GLU A 135 -9.96 42.74 6.97
C GLU A 135 -10.55 41.49 7.63
N TYR A 136 -11.65 41.63 8.38
CA TYR A 136 -12.37 40.48 8.95
C TYR A 136 -12.86 39.50 7.88
N ASN A 137 -13.47 40.00 6.80
CA ASN A 137 -13.99 39.15 5.73
C ASN A 137 -12.87 38.41 4.99
N LYS A 138 -11.72 39.06 4.78
CA LYS A 138 -10.52 38.39 4.21
C LYS A 138 -10.00 37.27 5.10
N LEU A 139 -10.01 37.48 6.42
CA LEU A 139 -9.61 36.47 7.40
C LEU A 139 -10.57 35.28 7.42
N GLU A 140 -11.87 35.50 7.23
CA GLU A 140 -12.86 34.42 7.07
C GLU A 140 -12.56 33.57 5.83
N GLU A 141 -12.38 34.21 4.68
CA GLU A 141 -12.07 33.52 3.42
C GLU A 141 -10.76 32.72 3.53
N LEU A 142 -9.73 33.32 4.12
CA LEU A 142 -8.45 32.65 4.36
C LEU A 142 -8.63 31.41 5.25
N SER A 143 -9.40 31.53 6.33
CA SER A 143 -9.65 30.41 7.25
C SER A 143 -10.36 29.25 6.55
N ALA A 144 -11.36 29.53 5.71
CA ALA A 144 -12.09 28.53 4.95
C ALA A 144 -11.18 27.78 3.96
N LYS A 145 -10.28 28.50 3.26
CA LYS A 145 -9.30 27.90 2.35
C LYS A 145 -8.31 27.00 3.10
N LEU A 146 -7.81 27.45 4.25
CA LEU A 146 -6.90 26.64 5.07
C LEU A 146 -7.59 25.36 5.57
N TYR A 147 -8.86 25.42 6.00
CA TYR A 147 -9.62 24.23 6.39
C TYR A 147 -9.82 23.24 5.24
N ALA A 148 -10.12 23.73 4.04
CA ALA A 148 -10.25 22.88 2.86
C ALA A 148 -8.92 22.15 2.54
N GLN A 149 -7.80 22.89 2.55
CA GLN A 149 -6.46 22.33 2.36
C GLN A 149 -6.09 21.31 3.45
N GLN A 150 -6.41 21.60 4.72
CA GLN A 150 -6.13 20.66 5.81
C GLN A 150 -6.88 19.34 5.61
N LYS A 151 -8.14 19.40 5.15
CA LYS A 151 -8.94 18.19 4.90
C LYS A 151 -8.34 17.30 3.82
N GLU A 152 -7.75 17.88 2.78
CA GLU A 152 -7.03 17.14 1.73
C GLU A 152 -5.74 16.49 2.27
N VAL A 153 -4.94 17.25 3.03
CA VAL A 153 -3.68 16.77 3.61
C VAL A 153 -3.90 15.70 4.69
N THR A 154 -5.02 15.79 5.42
CA THR A 154 -5.38 14.87 6.51
C THR A 154 -6.36 13.77 6.10
N ASN A 155 -6.45 13.46 4.80
CA ASN A 155 -7.38 12.45 4.28
C ASN A 155 -7.47 11.21 5.20
N THR A 156 -8.69 10.98 5.69
CA THR A 156 -9.02 10.02 6.74
C THR A 156 -8.91 8.57 6.26
N GLU A 157 -9.08 8.32 4.96
CA GLU A 157 -8.94 6.98 4.38
C GLU A 157 -7.48 6.53 4.37
N THR A 158 -6.56 7.41 3.99
CA THR A 158 -5.12 7.16 4.08
C THR A 158 -4.69 6.90 5.52
N GLN A 159 -5.23 7.68 6.49
CA GLN A 159 -4.93 7.48 7.90
C GLN A 159 -5.48 6.15 8.44
N LYS A 160 -6.69 5.76 8.02
CA LYS A 160 -7.28 4.47 8.38
C LYS A 160 -6.42 3.31 7.89
N LEU A 161 -5.96 3.36 6.63
CA LEU A 161 -5.04 2.36 6.10
C LEU A 161 -3.76 2.28 6.96
N ILE A 162 -3.08 3.40 7.17
CA ILE A 162 -1.83 3.45 7.96
C ILE A 162 -2.05 2.85 9.37
N ASN A 163 -3.13 3.21 10.04
CA ASN A 163 -3.43 2.74 11.40
C ASN A 163 -3.79 1.24 11.44
N GLN A 164 -4.56 0.74 10.46
CA GLN A 164 -4.88 -0.69 10.34
C GLN A 164 -3.63 -1.55 10.15
N TYR A 165 -2.64 -1.05 9.39
CA TYR A 165 -1.38 -1.76 9.18
C TYR A 165 -0.46 -1.74 10.41
N LYS A 166 -0.37 -0.60 11.12
CA LYS A 166 0.38 -0.52 12.39
C LYS A 166 -0.12 -1.55 13.41
N GLN A 167 -1.43 -1.67 13.59
CA GLN A 167 -2.04 -2.64 14.51
C GLN A 167 -1.72 -4.10 14.16
N LYS A 168 -1.58 -4.44 12.86
CA LYS A 168 -1.22 -5.80 12.42
C LYS A 168 0.27 -6.09 12.53
N GLN A 169 1.11 -5.06 12.49
CA GLN A 169 2.55 -5.20 12.65
C GLN A 169 2.94 -5.53 14.10
N ASP A 170 2.23 -4.99 15.09
CA ASP A 170 2.46 -5.29 16.51
C ASP A 170 2.03 -6.73 16.89
N GLN A 171 1.44 -7.47 15.95
CA GLN A 171 0.94 -8.84 16.12
C GLN A 171 1.80 -9.91 15.41
N LEU A 172 2.90 -9.49 14.75
CA LEU A 172 3.91 -10.34 14.12
C LEU A 172 5.18 -10.36 14.97
#